data_AF-A0A949UH59-F1
#
_entry.id   AF-A0A949UH59-F1
#
_cell.length_a   1.000
_cell.length_b   1.000
_cell.length_c   1.000
_cell.angle_alpha   90.00
_cell.angle_beta   90.00
_cell.angle_gamma   90.00
#
_symmetry.space_group_name_H-M   'P 1'
#
loop_
_entity.id
_entity.type
_entity.pdbx_description
1 polymer ?
#
loop_
_entity_poly.entity_id
_entity_poly.type
_entity_poly.pdbx_seq_one_letter_code
_entity_poly.pdbx_strand_id
1 'polypeptide(L)'
;MADIFRCRKFWAVAAGGFCGAYPLYFTITWLPFYLVHEQHLSMPEMVNHAALYYTVDATAALFTGWVTDFWIRRGCDIGLMRKSTMALGWMTAAIGFLGCSSAGTHSYFLWLMVMAVGCGTGNACFWSFAQTMAGPKAIGKWSGLTAGFLNLAGVICPALTGFTLDRTGHFCRAMVITAVVCVIGAMIWIFFLGEVKEVDWRRLQKRESAFSATRPSSPGSQIAKGFL
;
A
#
# COMPACT_ATOMS: atom_id res chain seq x y z
N MET A 1 -16.52 7.42 -15.94
CA MET A 1 -15.97 6.33 -15.07
C MET A 1 -14.56 5.96 -15.52
N ALA A 2 -14.32 5.93 -16.84
CA ALA A 2 -12.99 5.80 -17.45
C ALA A 2 -11.97 6.89 -17.08
N ASP A 3 -12.43 8.04 -16.55
CA ASP A 3 -11.61 9.23 -16.30
C ASP A 3 -10.65 9.07 -15.12
N ILE A 4 -11.03 8.23 -14.14
CA ILE A 4 -10.17 7.92 -12.98
C ILE A 4 -8.96 7.11 -13.45
N PHE A 5 -9.16 6.14 -14.35
CA PHE A 5 -8.08 5.33 -14.91
C PHE A 5 -7.12 6.12 -15.80
N ARG A 6 -7.52 7.31 -16.29
CA ARG A 6 -6.64 8.23 -17.03
C ARG A 6 -5.77 9.09 -16.12
N CYS A 7 -6.02 9.09 -14.81
CA CYS A 7 -5.26 9.87 -13.85
C CYS A 7 -4.00 9.09 -13.41
N ARG A 8 -2.80 9.61 -13.75
CA ARG A 8 -1.53 9.00 -13.30
C ARG A 8 -1.43 8.90 -11.78
N LYS A 9 -1.99 9.88 -11.06
CA LYS A 9 -2.01 9.88 -9.59
C LYS A 9 -2.84 8.73 -9.02
N PHE A 10 -3.89 8.29 -9.71
CA PHE A 10 -4.69 7.14 -9.28
C PHE A 10 -3.84 5.87 -9.26
N TRP A 11 -3.13 5.60 -10.35
CA TRP A 11 -2.26 4.43 -10.45
C TRP A 11 -1.11 4.47 -9.43
N ALA A 12 -0.54 5.63 -9.16
CA ALA A 12 0.47 5.77 -8.11
C ALA A 12 -0.09 5.45 -6.71
N VAL A 13 -1.30 5.90 -6.39
CA VAL A 13 -1.98 5.58 -5.12
C VAL A 13 -2.37 4.11 -5.04
N ALA A 14 -2.91 3.55 -6.12
CA ALA A 14 -3.31 2.14 -6.18
C ALA A 14 -2.10 1.21 -6.05
N ALA A 15 -1.00 1.50 -6.76
CA ALA A 15 0.24 0.73 -6.68
C ALA A 15 0.92 0.89 -5.31
N GLY A 16 1.02 2.12 -4.78
CA GLY A 16 1.56 2.36 -3.44
C GLY A 16 0.73 1.70 -2.34
N GLY A 17 -0.60 1.68 -2.51
CA GLY A 17 -1.52 0.97 -1.64
C GLY A 17 -1.35 -0.55 -1.72
N PHE A 18 -1.24 -1.12 -2.91
CA PHE A 18 -0.93 -2.54 -3.11
C PHE A 18 0.38 -2.92 -2.40
N CYS A 19 1.44 -2.13 -2.59
CA CYS A 19 2.72 -2.36 -1.93
C CYS A 19 2.63 -2.27 -0.41
N GLY A 20 1.76 -1.41 0.14
CA GLY A 20 1.54 -1.33 1.58
C GLY A 20 0.62 -2.42 2.14
N ALA A 21 -0.34 -2.89 1.35
CA ALA A 21 -1.23 -3.99 1.73
C ALA A 21 -0.52 -5.35 1.72
N TYR A 22 0.45 -5.53 0.82
CA TYR A 22 1.24 -6.77 0.71
C TYR A 22 1.89 -7.21 2.04
N PRO A 23 2.72 -6.40 2.73
CA PRO A 23 3.32 -6.79 4.00
C PRO A 23 2.28 -7.01 5.11
N LEU A 24 1.16 -6.29 5.10
CA LEU A 24 0.06 -6.51 6.05
C LEU A 24 -0.58 -7.90 5.86
N TYR A 25 -0.85 -8.31 4.62
CA TYR A 25 -1.36 -9.66 4.37
C TYR A 25 -0.31 -10.73 4.67
N PHE A 26 0.97 -10.45 4.38
CA PHE A 26 2.05 -11.34 4.76
C PHE A 26 2.06 -11.58 6.28
N THR A 27 1.97 -10.53 7.09
CA THR A 27 2.05 -10.66 8.54
C THR A 27 0.81 -11.31 9.15
N ILE A 28 -0.38 -11.10 8.56
CA ILE A 28 -1.59 -11.78 9.01
C ILE A 28 -1.54 -13.28 8.70
N THR A 29 -1.14 -13.64 7.48
CA THR A 29 -1.21 -15.04 7.03
C THR A 29 0.00 -15.87 7.44
N TRP A 30 1.21 -15.32 7.31
CA TRP A 30 2.44 -16.09 7.38
C TRP A 30 3.26 -15.85 8.63
N LEU A 31 3.04 -14.75 9.36
CA LEU A 31 3.81 -14.50 10.58
C LEU A 31 3.63 -15.59 11.65
N PRO A 32 2.40 -16.05 11.96
CA PRO A 32 2.22 -17.12 12.93
C PRO A 32 2.96 -18.40 12.52
N PHE A 33 2.87 -18.76 11.24
CA PHE A 33 3.53 -19.94 10.70
C PHE A 33 5.04 -19.79 10.72
N TYR A 34 5.59 -18.62 10.35
CA TYR A 34 7.03 -18.34 10.43
C TYR A 34 7.56 -18.53 11.86
N LEU A 35 6.85 -17.99 12.85
CA LEU A 35 7.26 -18.07 14.26
C LEU A 35 7.26 -19.52 14.79
N VAL A 36 6.31 -20.34 14.37
CA VAL A 36 6.27 -21.76 14.78
C VAL A 36 7.25 -22.61 13.97
N HIS A 37 7.34 -22.40 12.66
CA HIS A 37 8.08 -23.27 11.76
C HIS A 37 9.59 -23.01 11.75
N GLU A 38 10.01 -21.74 11.65
CA GLU A 38 11.44 -21.38 11.55
C GLU A 38 12.04 -21.08 12.92
N GLN A 39 11.26 -20.46 13.82
CA GLN A 39 11.74 -20.09 15.15
C GLN A 39 11.40 -21.13 16.22
N HIS A 40 10.73 -22.23 15.83
CA HIS A 40 10.36 -23.36 16.70
C HIS A 40 9.64 -22.95 17.99
N LEU A 41 8.88 -21.85 17.95
CA LEU A 41 8.13 -21.38 19.11
C LEU A 41 6.94 -22.27 19.40
N SER A 42 6.61 -22.42 20.68
CA SER A 42 5.36 -23.04 21.08
C SER A 42 4.15 -22.17 20.66
N MET A 43 2.97 -22.79 20.53
CA MET A 43 1.74 -22.06 20.18
C MET A 43 1.46 -20.86 21.12
N PRO A 44 1.59 -20.97 22.45
CA PRO A 44 1.41 -19.84 23.35
C PRO A 44 2.42 -18.70 23.13
N GLU A 45 3.69 -19.02 22.91
CA GLU A 45 4.74 -18.02 22.66
C GLU A 45 4.52 -17.29 21.33
N MET A 46 4.14 -18.03 20.29
CA MET A 46 3.79 -17.44 18.99
C MET A 46 2.66 -16.42 19.13
N VAL A 47 1.59 -16.76 19.86
CA VAL A 47 0.45 -15.84 20.07
C VAL A 47 0.90 -14.59 20.81
N ASN A 48 1.72 -14.73 21.86
CA ASN A 48 2.26 -13.59 22.59
C ASN A 48 3.13 -12.69 21.71
N HIS A 49 4.01 -13.28 20.88
CA HIS A 49 4.89 -12.53 19.99
C HIS A 49 4.12 -11.83 18.86
N ALA A 50 3.11 -12.50 18.30
CA ALA A 50 2.22 -11.90 17.31
C ALA A 50 1.37 -10.76 17.93
N ALA A 51 0.84 -10.95 19.14
CA ALA A 51 0.10 -9.91 19.84
C ALA A 51 0.97 -8.69 20.14
N LEU A 52 2.22 -8.92 20.57
CA LEU A 52 3.18 -7.84 20.78
C LEU A 52 3.52 -7.13 19.47
N TYR A 53 3.74 -7.87 18.38
CA TYR A 53 3.96 -7.32 17.05
C TYR A 53 2.83 -6.35 16.66
N TYR A 54 1.57 -6.77 16.75
CA TYR A 54 0.44 -5.90 16.40
C TYR A 54 0.24 -4.72 17.36
N THR A 55 0.60 -4.90 18.64
CA THR A 55 0.57 -3.80 19.61
C THR A 55 1.61 -2.74 19.27
N VAL A 56 2.84 -3.15 18.92
CA VAL A 56 3.90 -2.26 18.48
C VAL A 56 3.55 -1.59 17.15
N ASP A 57 2.98 -2.34 16.21
CA ASP A 57 2.49 -1.80 14.92
C ASP A 57 1.43 -0.70 15.13
N ALA A 58 0.42 -0.97 15.96
CA ALA A 58 -0.63 -0.01 16.27
C ALA A 58 -0.09 1.24 17.01
N THR A 59 0.76 1.05 18.01
CA THR A 59 1.35 2.19 18.76
C THR A 59 2.28 3.02 17.88
N ALA A 60 3.07 2.39 17.01
CA ALA A 60 3.90 3.07 16.03
C ALA A 60 3.03 3.88 15.05
N ALA A 61 1.93 3.31 14.55
CA ALA A 61 1.00 4.03 13.66
C ALA A 61 0.39 5.27 14.33
N LEU A 62 -0.07 5.14 15.59
CA LEU A 62 -0.63 6.25 16.36
C LEU A 62 0.41 7.34 16.65
N PHE A 63 1.59 6.95 17.12
CA PHE A 63 2.68 7.87 17.39
C PHE A 63 3.12 8.61 16.13
N THR A 64 3.24 7.89 15.02
CA THR A 64 3.58 8.44 13.71
C THR A 64 2.54 9.45 13.24
N GLY A 65 1.25 9.14 13.37
CA GLY A 65 0.16 10.05 13.05
C GLY A 65 0.23 11.32 13.88
N TRP A 66 0.42 11.19 15.19
CA TRP A 66 0.56 12.32 16.11
C TRP A 66 1.76 13.21 15.77
N VAL A 67 2.94 12.62 15.53
CA VAL A 67 4.15 13.35 15.12
C VAL A 67 3.92 14.07 13.80
N THR A 68 3.34 13.39 12.81
CA THR A 68 3.08 13.98 11.50
C THR A 68 2.11 15.17 11.60
N ASP A 69 1.02 15.02 12.35
CA ASP A 69 0.06 16.09 12.57
C ASP A 69 0.65 17.26 13.36
N PHE A 70 1.52 16.98 14.33
CA PHE A 70 2.23 18.01 15.10
C PHE A 70 3.12 18.88 14.21
N TRP A 71 3.91 18.29 13.32
CA TRP A 71 4.76 19.05 12.39
C TRP A 71 3.95 19.81 11.34
N ILE A 72 2.85 19.22 10.86
CA ILE A 72 1.91 19.92 9.98
C ILE A 72 1.35 21.18 10.66
N ARG A 73 0.95 21.09 11.93
CA ARG A 73 0.46 22.25 12.71
C ARG A 73 1.52 23.34 12.90
N ARG A 74 2.80 22.99 12.83
CA ARG A 74 3.94 23.94 12.89
C ARG A 74 4.24 24.60 11.53
N GLY A 75 3.46 24.33 10.50
CA GLY A 75 3.60 24.96 9.17
C GLY A 75 4.44 24.16 8.18
N CYS A 76 4.80 22.90 8.48
CA CYS A 76 5.42 22.03 7.49
C CYS A 76 4.42 21.65 6.39
N ASP A 77 4.92 21.46 5.16
CA ASP A 77 4.09 21.03 4.03
C ASP A 77 3.47 19.66 4.30
N ILE A 78 2.13 19.59 4.20
CA ILE A 78 1.33 18.38 4.45
C ILE A 78 1.76 17.25 3.51
N GLY A 79 2.02 17.60 2.26
CA GLY A 79 2.37 16.65 1.22
C GLY A 79 3.73 16.00 1.46
N LEU A 80 4.73 16.82 1.78
CA LEU A 80 6.08 16.37 2.07
C LEU A 80 6.12 15.52 3.33
N MET A 81 5.49 15.99 4.41
CA MET A 81 5.62 15.36 5.72
C MET A 81 5.01 13.95 5.71
N ARG A 82 3.76 13.81 5.28
CA ARG A 82 3.09 12.50 5.20
C ARG A 82 3.78 11.53 4.23
N LYS A 83 4.31 11.99 3.08
CA LYS A 83 5.09 11.13 2.18
C LYS A 83 6.39 10.65 2.80
N SER A 84 7.14 11.57 3.41
CA SER A 84 8.43 11.25 4.01
C SER A 84 8.26 10.23 5.13
N THR A 85 7.26 10.43 5.99
CA THR A 85 6.92 9.50 7.06
C THR A 85 6.54 8.12 6.52
N MET A 86 5.67 8.05 5.51
CA MET A 86 5.29 6.76 4.91
C MET A 86 6.50 6.06 4.26
N ALA A 87 7.33 6.80 3.53
CA ALA A 87 8.52 6.23 2.90
C ALA A 87 9.53 5.72 3.93
N LEU A 88 9.77 6.48 5.01
CA LEU A 88 10.61 6.04 6.13
C LEU A 88 10.05 4.79 6.81
N GLY A 89 8.73 4.72 7.01
CA GLY A 89 8.06 3.53 7.54
C GLY A 89 8.28 2.30 6.66
N TRP A 90 8.01 2.40 5.36
CA TRP A 90 8.21 1.28 4.43
C TRP A 90 9.68 0.86 4.28
N MET A 91 10.62 1.81 4.32
CA MET A 91 12.05 1.48 4.35
C MET A 91 12.44 0.76 5.65
N THR A 92 11.91 1.19 6.79
CA THR A 92 12.13 0.52 8.09
C THR A 92 11.53 -0.88 8.09
N ALA A 93 10.32 -1.04 7.51
CA ALA A 93 9.69 -2.34 7.34
C ALA A 93 10.55 -3.26 6.47
N ALA A 94 11.07 -2.75 5.35
CA ALA A 94 11.96 -3.52 4.46
C ALA A 94 13.22 -3.99 5.20
N ILE A 95 13.84 -3.13 6.02
CA ILE A 95 14.98 -3.51 6.87
C ILE A 95 14.57 -4.60 7.86
N GLY A 96 13.40 -4.48 8.50
CA GLY A 96 12.86 -5.52 9.40
C GLY A 96 12.67 -6.87 8.69
N PHE A 97 12.07 -6.88 7.49
CA PHE A 97 11.90 -8.10 6.69
C PHE A 97 13.23 -8.73 6.27
N LEU A 98 14.20 -7.92 5.80
CA LEU A 98 15.54 -8.42 5.47
C LEU A 98 16.26 -8.95 6.71
N GLY A 99 16.13 -8.26 7.84
CA GLY A 99 16.61 -8.69 9.13
C GLY A 99 16.08 -10.07 9.50
N CYS A 100 14.76 -10.25 9.50
CA CYS A 100 14.11 -11.54 9.74
C CYS A 100 14.55 -12.63 8.75
N SER A 101 14.81 -12.28 7.48
CA SER A 101 15.26 -13.26 6.47
C SER A 101 16.64 -13.85 6.75
N SER A 102 17.46 -13.15 7.52
CA SER A 102 18.84 -13.53 7.90
C SER A 102 18.98 -13.82 9.39
N ALA A 103 17.88 -13.76 10.14
CA ALA A 103 17.90 -13.80 11.59
C ALA A 103 18.09 -15.22 12.12
N GLY A 104 19.06 -15.38 13.03
CA GLY A 104 19.13 -16.54 13.92
C GLY A 104 18.21 -16.40 15.14
N THR A 105 18.16 -17.45 15.96
CA THR A 105 17.26 -17.64 17.12
C THR A 105 17.24 -16.48 18.13
N HIS A 106 18.34 -15.74 18.29
CA HIS A 106 18.42 -14.61 19.22
C HIS A 106 18.08 -13.25 18.59
N SER A 107 18.16 -13.13 17.28
CA SER A 107 18.03 -11.84 16.57
C SER A 107 16.65 -11.61 15.97
N TYR A 108 15.84 -12.67 15.76
CA TYR A 108 14.56 -12.55 15.05
C TYR A 108 13.59 -11.61 15.77
N PHE A 109 13.58 -11.61 17.11
CA PHE A 109 12.64 -10.80 17.89
C PHE A 109 12.91 -9.30 17.70
N LEU A 110 14.18 -8.89 17.66
CA LEU A 110 14.55 -7.50 17.39
C LEU A 110 14.05 -7.06 16.01
N TRP A 111 14.34 -7.87 14.98
CA TRP A 111 13.91 -7.57 13.61
C TRP A 111 12.40 -7.61 13.44
N LEU A 112 11.71 -8.46 14.20
CA LEU A 112 10.25 -8.51 14.27
C LEU A 112 9.67 -7.18 14.80
N MET A 113 10.28 -6.61 15.84
CA MET A 113 9.84 -5.31 16.37
C MET A 113 10.16 -4.16 15.40
N VAL A 114 11.31 -4.19 14.72
CA VAL A 114 11.65 -3.22 13.67
C VAL A 114 10.64 -3.27 12.52
N MET A 115 10.28 -4.49 12.11
CA MET A 115 9.24 -4.73 11.11
C MET A 115 7.89 -4.16 11.55
N ALA A 116 7.49 -4.38 12.81
CA ALA A 116 6.23 -3.85 13.37
C ALA A 116 6.18 -2.33 13.32
N VAL A 117 7.25 -1.67 13.78
CA VAL A 117 7.35 -0.20 13.76
C VAL A 117 7.27 0.32 12.32
N GLY A 118 7.99 -0.31 11.39
CA GLY A 118 7.99 0.07 9.98
C GLY A 118 6.62 -0.04 9.32
N CYS A 119 5.93 -1.18 9.50
CA CYS A 119 4.59 -1.41 8.96
C CYS A 119 3.57 -0.40 9.50
N GLY A 120 3.58 -0.16 10.81
CA GLY A 120 2.69 0.80 11.46
C GLY A 120 2.92 2.23 10.96
N THR A 121 4.18 2.67 10.93
CA THR A 121 4.55 4.00 10.43
C THR A 121 4.22 4.17 8.94
N GLY A 122 4.47 3.14 8.12
CA GLY A 122 4.24 3.16 6.67
C GLY A 122 2.77 3.31 6.29
N ASN A 123 1.87 2.76 7.10
CA ASN A 123 0.43 2.76 6.82
C ASN A 123 -0.32 3.95 7.43
N ALA A 124 0.25 4.63 8.43
CA ALA A 124 -0.42 5.65 9.25
C ALA A 124 -1.13 6.77 8.46
N CYS A 125 -0.54 7.21 7.35
CA CYS A 125 -1.04 8.36 6.58
C CYS A 125 -1.72 8.00 5.26
N PHE A 126 -1.74 6.72 4.87
CA PHE A 126 -2.18 6.28 3.53
C PHE A 126 -3.59 6.76 3.19
N TRP A 127 -4.56 6.45 4.05
CA TRP A 127 -5.97 6.75 3.80
C TRP A 127 -6.25 8.25 3.79
N SER A 128 -5.68 8.99 4.75
CA SER A 128 -5.76 10.46 4.78
C SER A 128 -5.25 11.07 3.48
N PHE A 129 -4.17 10.51 2.91
CA PHE A 129 -3.63 10.93 1.62
C PHE A 129 -4.52 10.62 0.44
N ALA A 130 -4.97 9.36 0.34
CA ALA A 130 -5.84 8.90 -0.74
C ALA A 130 -7.13 9.74 -0.79
N GLN A 131 -7.71 10.03 0.37
CA GLN A 131 -8.89 10.88 0.51
C GLN A 131 -8.62 12.33 0.11
N THR A 132 -7.51 12.92 0.55
CA THR A 132 -7.12 14.30 0.19
C THR A 132 -6.95 14.47 -1.32
N MET A 133 -6.37 13.49 -2.01
CA MET A 133 -6.18 13.54 -3.46
C MET A 133 -7.47 13.35 -4.26
N ALA A 134 -8.36 12.49 -3.76
CA ALA A 134 -9.61 12.19 -4.45
C ALA A 134 -10.60 13.38 -4.43
N GLY A 135 -10.59 14.18 -3.37
CA GLY A 135 -11.51 15.31 -3.23
C GLY A 135 -12.97 14.89 -2.97
N PRO A 136 -13.82 15.79 -2.44
CA PRO A 136 -15.16 15.45 -1.94
C PRO A 136 -16.11 14.91 -3.03
N LYS A 137 -15.85 15.24 -4.31
CA LYS A 137 -16.72 14.86 -5.43
C LYS A 137 -16.51 13.42 -5.93
N ALA A 138 -15.34 12.82 -5.69
CA ALA A 138 -14.97 11.53 -6.25
C ALA A 138 -14.44 10.52 -5.22
N ILE A 139 -14.35 10.92 -3.94
CA ILE A 139 -13.78 10.12 -2.85
C ILE A 139 -14.36 8.71 -2.73
N GLY A 140 -15.66 8.51 -2.92
CA GLY A 140 -16.30 7.19 -2.85
C GLY A 140 -15.82 6.25 -3.96
N LYS A 141 -15.80 6.72 -5.21
CA LYS A 141 -15.37 5.91 -6.37
C LYS A 141 -13.86 5.66 -6.33
N TRP A 142 -13.08 6.69 -5.99
CA TRP A 142 -11.63 6.60 -5.88
C TRP A 142 -11.22 5.61 -4.79
N SER A 143 -11.78 5.75 -3.59
CA SER A 143 -11.45 4.89 -2.45
C SER A 143 -11.90 3.45 -2.70
N GLY A 144 -13.07 3.24 -3.30
CA GLY A 144 -13.55 1.89 -3.65
C GLY A 144 -12.64 1.17 -4.66
N LEU A 145 -12.26 1.86 -5.75
CA LEU A 145 -11.34 1.28 -6.74
C LEU A 145 -9.96 1.04 -6.13
N THR A 146 -9.43 2.01 -5.38
CA THR A 146 -8.14 1.88 -4.68
C THR A 146 -8.17 0.68 -3.74
N ALA A 147 -9.21 0.56 -2.91
CA ALA A 147 -9.41 -0.57 -2.00
C ALA A 147 -9.46 -1.92 -2.73
N GLY A 148 -10.09 -1.97 -3.90
CA GLY A 148 -10.08 -3.15 -4.77
C GLY A 148 -8.65 -3.58 -5.13
N PHE A 149 -7.81 -2.64 -5.58
CA PHE A 149 -6.40 -2.92 -5.88
C PHE A 149 -5.59 -3.30 -4.64
N LEU A 150 -5.86 -2.70 -3.47
CA LEU A 150 -5.22 -3.11 -2.21
C LEU A 150 -5.53 -4.57 -1.88
N ASN A 151 -6.78 -4.98 -1.99
CA ASN A 151 -7.20 -6.35 -1.65
C ASN A 151 -6.65 -7.40 -2.63
N LEU A 152 -6.25 -7.02 -3.85
CA LEU A 152 -5.51 -7.93 -4.73
C LEU A 152 -4.19 -8.39 -4.10
N ALA A 153 -3.56 -7.56 -3.25
CA ALA A 153 -2.37 -7.97 -2.51
C ALA A 153 -2.68 -9.15 -1.56
N GLY A 154 -3.90 -9.22 -1.02
CA GLY A 154 -4.35 -10.31 -0.16
C GLY A 154 -4.56 -11.64 -0.90
N VAL A 155 -4.67 -11.61 -2.22
CA VAL A 155 -4.69 -12.83 -3.07
C VAL A 155 -3.28 -13.18 -3.51
N ILE A 156 -2.51 -12.19 -4.00
CA ILE A 156 -1.19 -12.39 -4.59
C ILE A 156 -0.15 -12.76 -3.52
N CYS A 157 -0.16 -12.08 -2.36
CA CYS A 157 0.83 -12.32 -1.31
C CYS A 157 0.79 -13.76 -0.77
N PRO A 158 -0.37 -14.31 -0.35
CA PRO A 158 -0.43 -15.69 0.10
C PRO A 158 -0.06 -16.70 -0.99
N ALA A 159 -0.54 -16.49 -2.22
CA ALA A 159 -0.21 -17.38 -3.34
C ALA A 159 1.29 -17.42 -3.64
N LEU A 160 1.93 -16.24 -3.71
CA LEU A 160 3.37 -16.14 -4.02
C LEU A 160 4.24 -16.66 -2.88
N THR A 161 3.85 -16.35 -1.63
CA THR A 161 4.57 -16.82 -0.44
C THR A 161 4.46 -18.32 -0.29
N GLY A 162 3.25 -18.89 -0.47
CA GLY A 162 3.02 -20.34 -0.46
C GLY A 162 3.82 -21.06 -1.54
N PHE A 163 3.78 -20.57 -2.78
CA PHE A 163 4.59 -21.13 -3.86
C PHE A 163 6.10 -21.08 -3.56
N THR A 164 6.57 -20.00 -2.93
CA THR A 164 7.97 -19.87 -2.53
C THR A 164 8.32 -20.91 -1.46
N LEU A 165 7.48 -21.05 -0.43
CA LEU A 165 7.65 -22.02 0.65
C LEU A 165 7.62 -23.46 0.16
N ASP A 166 6.69 -23.82 -0.71
CA ASP A 166 6.60 -25.17 -1.27
C ASP A 166 7.88 -25.58 -2.03
N ARG A 167 8.60 -24.60 -2.61
CA ARG A 167 9.83 -24.84 -3.37
C ARG A 167 11.09 -24.79 -2.52
N THR A 168 11.15 -23.94 -1.49
CA THR A 168 12.37 -23.75 -0.69
C THR A 168 12.33 -24.34 0.71
N GLY A 169 11.16 -24.62 1.27
CA GLY A 169 10.97 -24.95 2.68
C GLY A 169 11.21 -23.78 3.65
N HIS A 170 11.89 -22.71 3.21
CA HIS A 170 12.28 -21.58 4.05
C HIS A 170 11.58 -20.27 3.69
N PHE A 171 11.39 -19.42 4.71
CA PHE A 171 10.78 -18.09 4.61
C PHE A 171 11.70 -17.01 4.04
N CYS A 172 13.01 -17.26 3.98
CA CYS A 172 14.02 -16.26 3.59
C CYS A 172 13.66 -15.55 2.27
N ARG A 173 13.34 -16.32 1.21
CA ARG A 173 12.99 -15.75 -0.10
C ARG A 173 11.69 -14.96 -0.07
N ALA A 174 10.68 -15.44 0.66
CA ALA A 174 9.41 -14.74 0.78
C ALA A 174 9.58 -13.40 1.52
N MET A 175 10.40 -13.36 2.57
CA MET A 175 10.71 -12.13 3.30
C MET A 175 11.51 -11.13 2.45
N VAL A 176 12.47 -11.60 1.64
CA VAL A 176 13.20 -10.73 0.69
C VAL A 176 12.24 -10.15 -0.36
N ILE A 177 11.32 -10.95 -0.90
CA ILE A 177 10.30 -10.46 -1.83
C ILE A 177 9.44 -9.36 -1.16
N THR A 178 8.95 -9.61 0.05
CA THR A 178 8.18 -8.63 0.81
C THR A 178 8.98 -7.36 1.07
N ALA A 179 10.26 -7.46 1.42
CA ALA A 179 11.14 -6.30 1.59
C ALA A 179 11.29 -5.49 0.30
N VAL A 180 11.49 -6.14 -0.83
CA VAL A 180 11.57 -5.48 -2.14
C VAL A 180 10.25 -4.76 -2.46
N VAL A 181 9.10 -5.37 -2.18
CA VAL A 181 7.78 -4.74 -2.35
C VAL A 181 7.64 -3.49 -1.48
N CYS A 182 8.11 -3.53 -0.23
CA CYS A 182 8.14 -2.36 0.66
C CYS A 182 9.01 -1.23 0.09
N VAL A 183 10.21 -1.54 -0.42
CA VAL A 183 11.09 -0.54 -1.05
C VAL A 183 10.46 0.05 -2.30
N ILE A 184 9.82 -0.77 -3.14
CA ILE A 184 9.06 -0.30 -4.32
C ILE A 184 7.93 0.63 -3.86
N GLY A 185 7.21 0.27 -2.80
CA GLY A 185 6.19 1.12 -2.19
C GLY A 185 6.76 2.49 -1.80
N ALA A 186 7.87 2.52 -1.06
CA ALA A 186 8.55 3.76 -0.67
C ALA A 186 8.95 4.61 -1.90
N MET A 187 9.50 3.98 -2.95
CA MET A 187 9.87 4.68 -4.18
C MET A 187 8.65 5.25 -4.92
N ILE A 188 7.52 4.54 -4.96
CA ILE A 188 6.29 5.04 -5.57
C ILE A 188 5.79 6.29 -4.83
N TRP A 189 5.85 6.28 -3.49
CA TRP A 189 5.45 7.42 -2.66
C TRP A 189 6.31 8.67 -2.88
N ILE A 190 7.64 8.48 -3.01
CA ILE A 190 8.58 9.59 -3.20
C ILE A 190 8.55 10.10 -4.65
N PHE A 191 8.70 9.21 -5.64
CA PHE A 191 8.98 9.60 -7.03
C PHE A 191 7.74 9.68 -7.92
N PHE A 192 6.75 8.79 -7.75
CA PHE A 192 5.65 8.67 -8.70
C PHE A 192 4.44 9.54 -8.36
N LEU A 193 4.20 9.81 -7.08
CA LEU A 193 3.00 10.53 -6.64
C LEU A 193 3.00 12.02 -7.05
N GLY A 194 4.17 12.68 -7.10
CA GLY A 194 4.28 14.11 -7.41
C GLY A 194 3.52 15.00 -6.43
N GLU A 195 3.27 16.27 -6.73
CA GLU A 195 2.62 17.20 -5.79
C GLU A 195 1.24 16.73 -5.28
N VAL A 196 1.04 16.89 -3.97
CA VAL A 196 -0.19 16.50 -3.25
C VAL A 196 -1.21 17.60 -3.41
N LYS A 197 -1.79 17.65 -4.61
CA LYS A 197 -2.89 18.53 -4.98
C LYS A 197 -4.08 17.67 -5.38
N GLU A 198 -5.25 18.06 -4.87
CA GLU A 198 -6.55 17.49 -5.26
C GLU A 198 -6.63 17.42 -6.79
N VAL A 199 -7.15 16.31 -7.30
CA VAL A 199 -7.34 16.13 -8.75
C VAL A 199 -8.46 17.08 -9.21
N ASP A 200 -8.16 17.98 -10.15
CA ASP A 200 -9.18 18.83 -10.76
C ASP A 200 -10.08 18.03 -11.71
N TRP A 201 -11.19 17.56 -11.15
CA TRP A 201 -12.21 16.79 -11.85
C TRP A 201 -12.88 17.57 -13.00
N ARG A 202 -12.99 18.91 -12.92
CA ARG A 202 -13.65 19.71 -13.96
C ARG A 202 -12.79 19.77 -15.22
N ARG A 203 -11.46 19.86 -15.06
CA ARG A 203 -10.52 19.89 -16.19
C ARG A 203 -10.47 18.55 -16.92
N LEU A 204 -10.60 17.43 -16.20
CA LEU A 204 -10.69 16.09 -16.80
C LEU A 204 -11.99 15.90 -17.59
N GLN A 205 -13.13 16.35 -17.05
CA GLN A 205 -14.42 16.33 -17.75
C GLN A 205 -14.43 17.21 -19.02
N LYS A 206 -13.79 18.40 -18.98
CA LYS A 206 -13.62 19.25 -20.17
C LYS A 206 -12.77 18.59 -21.26
N ARG A 207 -11.72 17.85 -20.88
CA ARG A 207 -10.90 17.07 -21.83
C ARG A 207 -11.69 15.92 -22.44
N GLU A 208 -12.53 15.25 -21.66
CA GLU A 208 -13.39 14.17 -22.14
C GLU A 208 -14.42 14.67 -23.16
N SER A 209 -15.08 15.80 -22.86
CA SER A 209 -16.04 16.43 -23.78
C SER A 209 -15.39 16.97 -25.05
N ALA A 210 -14.17 17.51 -24.98
CA ALA A 210 -13.40 17.89 -26.18
C ALA A 210 -12.95 16.68 -27.02
N PHE A 211 -12.60 15.57 -26.36
CA PHE A 211 -12.20 14.33 -27.03
C PHE A 211 -13.40 13.56 -27.62
N SER A 212 -14.57 13.61 -26.98
CA SER A 212 -15.79 13.03 -27.53
C SER A 212 -16.35 13.86 -28.70
N ALA A 213 -16.21 15.19 -28.65
CA ALA A 213 -16.56 16.10 -29.74
C ALA A 213 -15.67 15.96 -30.99
N THR A 214 -14.48 15.37 -30.85
CA THR A 214 -13.54 15.11 -31.96
C THR A 214 -13.62 13.70 -32.52
N ARG A 215 -14.49 12.82 -31.96
CA ARG A 215 -14.79 11.54 -32.61
C ARG A 215 -15.65 11.83 -33.84
N PRO A 216 -15.22 11.43 -35.06
CA PRO A 216 -16.13 11.44 -36.20
C PRO A 216 -17.33 10.56 -35.84
N SER A 217 -18.53 11.11 -36.02
CA SER A 217 -19.77 10.32 -35.96
C SER A 217 -19.58 9.11 -36.86
N SER A 218 -19.64 7.90 -36.28
CA SER A 218 -19.59 6.69 -37.09
C SER A 218 -20.69 6.77 -38.15
N PRO A 219 -20.40 6.57 -39.44
CA PRO A 219 -21.40 6.58 -40.51
C PRO A 219 -22.26 5.30 -40.48
N GLY A 220 -22.87 5.00 -39.33
CA GLY A 220 -23.68 3.80 -39.10
C GLY A 220 -25.08 4.06 -38.56
N SER A 221 -25.40 5.29 -38.13
CA SER A 221 -26.73 5.59 -37.54
C SER A 221 -27.73 6.20 -38.51
N GLN A 222 -27.41 6.32 -39.81
CA GLN A 222 -28.34 6.82 -40.84
C GLN A 222 -28.96 5.72 -41.72
N ILE A 223 -28.50 4.47 -41.64
CA ILE A 223 -29.07 3.37 -42.44
C ILE A 223 -30.31 2.73 -41.78
N ALA A 224 -30.51 2.92 -40.47
CA ALA A 224 -31.61 2.31 -39.72
C ALA A 224 -32.91 3.16 -39.65
N LYS A 225 -33.03 4.25 -40.41
CA LYS A 225 -34.26 5.08 -40.47
C LYS A 225 -34.96 5.05 -41.84
N GLY A 226 -34.56 4.16 -42.74
CA GLY A 226 -35.12 4.02 -44.10
C GLY A 226 -35.79 2.67 -44.39
N PHE A 227 -35.84 1.74 -43.43
CA PHE A 227 -36.55 0.48 -43.58
C PHE A 227 -37.23 0.11 -42.27
N LEU A 228 -38.57 0.04 -42.34
CA LEU A 228 -39.58 -0.20 -41.30
C LEU A 228 -40.12 1.05 -40.60
#